data_AF-A0A963JZ95-F1
#
_entry.id   AF-A0A963JZ95-F1
#
_cell.length_a   1.000
_cell.length_b   1.000
_cell.length_c   1.000
_cell.angle_alpha   90.00
_cell.angle_beta   90.00
_cell.angle_gamma   90.00
#
_symmetry.space_group_name_H-M   'P 1'
#
loop_
_entity.id
_entity.type
_entity.pdbx_description
1 polymer ?
#
loop_
_entity_poly.entity_id
_entity_poly.type
_entity_poly.pdbx_seq_one_letter_code
_entity_poly.pdbx_strand_id
1 'polypeptide(L)'
;MAEYPGSEHERRVPAADLADGVARIFEAAGMGPADAALLADSLVHADLRGIHSHGTLRVPDYVKKLTTDGVDPRAVPVVERRAGAAIVIDGANAMGQIAMDLAMRTVIEAAGEHGIAMAAIGRSNHCGAMDYWAMRALPHDMIGIAGTNALPTMAPWGGAEKLVGMNPLAIAVPAAEEPAIVLDAAFGMTAHGKIRVYAQKGEPIPEGWATDAQGNPTTDAVAALDGLILPAGGHKGIGIGIMVGLLSTLLADAGYGLESGNMEEGAYVGRDGQFAMAIKIDAFRPAAGVKARVDQIA
;
A
#
# COMPACT_ATOMS: atom_id res chain seq x y z
N MET A 1 15.53 -7.09 -7.15
CA MET A 1 14.64 -8.22 -6.81
C MET A 1 14.89 -8.54 -5.34
N ALA A 2 13.86 -8.71 -4.52
CA ALA A 2 14.06 -8.88 -3.08
C ALA A 2 14.80 -10.21 -2.82
N GLU A 3 16.07 -10.12 -2.43
CA GLU A 3 16.83 -11.25 -1.91
C GLU A 3 16.21 -11.67 -0.57
N TYR A 4 15.29 -12.61 -0.62
CA TYR A 4 14.93 -13.43 0.53
C TYR A 4 15.89 -14.62 0.53
N PRO A 5 16.47 -15.02 1.67
CA PRO A 5 17.28 -16.23 1.71
C PRO A 5 16.39 -17.42 1.33
N GLY A 6 16.74 -18.12 0.24
CA GLY A 6 16.01 -19.28 -0.26
C GLY A 6 15.91 -20.40 0.78
N SER A 7 14.92 -21.28 0.63
CA SER A 7 14.78 -22.46 1.50
C SER A 7 14.63 -23.74 0.69
N GLU A 8 15.11 -24.87 1.23
CA GLU A 8 15.04 -26.19 0.59
C GLU A 8 13.62 -26.76 0.43
N HIS A 9 12.57 -26.03 0.84
CA HIS A 9 11.18 -26.48 0.90
C HIS A 9 10.20 -25.58 0.13
N GLU A 10 10.65 -24.90 -0.92
CA GLU A 10 9.76 -24.11 -1.77
C GLU A 10 8.81 -24.99 -2.58
N ARG A 11 7.52 -24.66 -2.56
CA ARG A 11 6.47 -25.33 -3.33
C ARG A 11 5.81 -24.32 -4.27
N ARG A 12 5.68 -24.68 -5.54
CA ARG A 12 4.89 -23.92 -6.52
C ARG A 12 3.42 -24.29 -6.41
N VAL A 13 2.56 -23.29 -6.37
CA VAL A 13 1.10 -23.42 -6.31
C VAL A 13 0.51 -22.59 -7.46
N PRO A 14 -0.46 -23.10 -8.23
CA PRO A 14 -1.17 -22.29 -9.22
C PRO A 14 -1.85 -21.08 -8.58
N ALA A 15 -1.77 -19.91 -9.24
CA ALA A 15 -2.29 -18.66 -8.70
C ALA A 15 -3.81 -18.71 -8.41
N ALA A 16 -4.58 -19.34 -9.30
CA ALA A 16 -6.02 -19.50 -9.11
C ALA A 16 -6.35 -20.35 -7.87
N ASP A 17 -5.68 -21.51 -7.71
CA ASP A 17 -5.86 -22.37 -6.53
C ASP A 17 -5.48 -21.65 -5.23
N LEU A 18 -4.44 -20.83 -5.28
CA LEU A 18 -4.00 -20.02 -4.15
C LEU A 18 -5.04 -18.95 -3.80
N ALA A 19 -5.57 -18.24 -4.80
CA ALA A 19 -6.61 -17.24 -4.61
C ALA A 19 -7.88 -17.85 -3.99
N ASP A 20 -8.35 -18.99 -4.53
CA ASP A 20 -9.52 -19.71 -4.00
C ASP A 20 -9.29 -20.22 -2.56
N GLY A 21 -8.09 -20.72 -2.27
CA GLY A 21 -7.69 -21.14 -0.93
C GLY A 21 -7.73 -19.96 0.06
N VAL A 22 -7.13 -18.84 -0.30
CA VAL A 22 -7.04 -17.64 0.53
C VAL A 22 -8.41 -16.99 0.72
N ALA A 23 -9.25 -16.91 -0.32
CA ALA A 23 -10.60 -16.38 -0.21
C ALA A 23 -11.44 -17.16 0.81
N ARG A 24 -11.39 -18.51 0.78
CA ARG A 24 -12.09 -19.35 1.77
C ARG A 24 -11.62 -19.13 3.20
N ILE A 25 -10.34 -18.80 3.41
CA ILE A 25 -9.82 -18.44 4.74
C ILE A 25 -10.48 -17.14 5.22
N PHE A 26 -10.59 -16.12 4.36
CA PHE A 26 -11.22 -14.85 4.74
C PHE A 26 -12.75 -14.97 4.91
N GLU A 27 -13.42 -15.80 4.12
CA GLU A 27 -14.82 -16.16 4.36
C GLU A 27 -15.01 -16.83 5.73
N ALA A 28 -14.13 -17.77 6.08
CA ALA A 28 -14.13 -18.40 7.40
C ALA A 28 -13.81 -17.41 8.53
N ALA A 29 -13.06 -16.34 8.25
CA ALA A 29 -12.83 -15.21 9.16
C ALA A 29 -14.01 -14.21 9.19
N GLY A 30 -15.12 -14.53 8.51
CA GLY A 30 -16.37 -13.79 8.60
C GLY A 30 -16.65 -12.83 7.45
N MET A 31 -15.74 -12.68 6.46
CA MET A 31 -15.93 -11.76 5.33
C MET A 31 -17.01 -12.23 4.34
N GLY A 32 -17.57 -11.31 3.56
CA GLY A 32 -18.44 -11.65 2.43
C GLY A 32 -17.67 -12.29 1.28
N PRO A 33 -18.29 -13.17 0.47
CA PRO A 33 -17.57 -13.86 -0.61
C PRO A 33 -16.88 -12.91 -1.60
N ALA A 34 -17.54 -11.80 -1.97
CA ALA A 34 -16.96 -10.83 -2.89
C ALA A 34 -15.75 -10.10 -2.29
N ASP A 35 -15.86 -9.67 -1.02
CA ASP A 35 -14.79 -8.97 -0.31
C ASP A 35 -13.60 -9.90 -0.03
N ALA A 36 -13.88 -11.15 0.32
CA ALA A 36 -12.87 -12.19 0.52
C ALA A 36 -12.11 -12.50 -0.77
N ALA A 37 -12.83 -12.59 -1.90
CA ALA A 37 -12.22 -12.79 -3.23
C ALA A 37 -11.34 -11.60 -3.63
N LEU A 38 -11.81 -10.36 -3.41
CA LEU A 38 -11.02 -9.14 -3.67
C LEU A 38 -9.75 -9.11 -2.82
N LEU A 39 -9.86 -9.44 -1.53
CA LEU A 39 -8.71 -9.51 -0.63
C LEU A 39 -7.68 -10.53 -1.15
N ALA A 40 -8.14 -11.75 -1.47
CA ALA A 40 -7.30 -12.82 -1.98
C ALA A 40 -6.61 -12.45 -3.29
N ASP A 41 -7.34 -11.86 -4.24
CA ASP A 41 -6.82 -11.41 -5.53
C ASP A 41 -5.70 -10.38 -5.35
N SER A 42 -5.90 -9.38 -4.49
CA SER A 42 -4.88 -8.37 -4.21
C SER A 42 -3.58 -8.95 -3.62
N LEU A 43 -3.69 -9.97 -2.76
CA LEU A 43 -2.53 -10.65 -2.16
C LEU A 43 -1.82 -11.54 -3.17
N VAL A 44 -2.56 -12.30 -3.98
CA VAL A 44 -1.98 -13.17 -5.01
C VAL A 44 -1.34 -12.34 -6.12
N HIS A 45 -1.92 -11.20 -6.49
CA HIS A 45 -1.29 -10.23 -7.39
C HIS A 45 0.08 -9.78 -6.87
N ALA A 46 0.16 -9.41 -5.59
CA ALA A 46 1.42 -8.99 -4.98
C ALA A 46 2.47 -10.11 -5.04
N ASP A 47 2.09 -11.36 -4.79
CA ASP A 47 2.99 -12.52 -4.94
C ASP A 47 3.44 -12.73 -6.38
N LEU A 48 2.53 -12.63 -7.35
CA LEU A 48 2.85 -12.76 -8.78
C LEU A 48 3.83 -11.70 -9.27
N ARG A 49 3.82 -10.52 -8.64
CA ARG A 49 4.75 -9.42 -8.93
C ARG A 49 6.02 -9.44 -8.08
N GLY A 50 6.21 -10.46 -7.25
CA GLY A 50 7.39 -10.60 -6.38
C GLY A 50 7.40 -9.66 -5.18
N ILE A 51 6.25 -9.06 -4.83
CA ILE A 51 6.04 -8.19 -3.67
C ILE A 51 5.53 -9.03 -2.48
N HIS A 52 6.26 -10.10 -2.16
CA HIS A 52 5.84 -11.11 -1.18
C HIS A 52 5.52 -10.55 0.22
N SER A 53 6.14 -9.42 0.60
CA SER A 53 5.85 -8.71 1.84
C SER A 53 4.40 -8.20 1.95
N HIS A 54 3.68 -8.09 0.82
CA HIS A 54 2.29 -7.68 0.75
C HIS A 54 1.40 -8.73 0.07
N GLY A 55 1.93 -9.95 -0.15
CA GLY A 55 1.20 -11.08 -0.70
C GLY A 55 0.61 -11.99 0.38
N THR A 56 0.47 -13.27 0.05
CA THR A 56 -0.16 -14.28 0.93
C THR A 56 0.54 -14.49 2.28
N LEU A 57 1.78 -14.04 2.43
CA LEU A 57 2.47 -13.92 3.71
C LEU A 57 1.65 -13.14 4.75
N ARG A 58 0.79 -12.21 4.33
CA ARG A 58 -0.06 -11.38 5.20
C ARG A 58 -1.34 -12.04 5.68
N VAL A 59 -1.70 -13.22 5.16
CA VAL A 59 -2.96 -13.89 5.53
C VAL A 59 -3.11 -14.07 7.05
N PRO A 60 -2.08 -14.52 7.81
CA PRO A 60 -2.21 -14.63 9.27
C PRO A 60 -2.45 -13.29 9.96
N ASP A 61 -1.76 -12.23 9.55
CA ASP A 61 -1.94 -10.88 10.10
C ASP A 61 -3.36 -10.37 9.84
N TYR A 62 -3.91 -10.64 8.65
CA TYR A 62 -5.25 -10.19 8.28
C TYR A 62 -6.35 -11.00 8.95
N VAL A 63 -6.18 -12.32 9.08
CA VAL A 63 -7.09 -13.13 9.88
C VAL A 63 -7.13 -12.61 11.32
N LYS A 64 -5.98 -12.33 11.94
CA LYS A 64 -5.91 -11.73 13.28
C LYS A 64 -6.65 -10.39 13.34
N LYS A 65 -6.50 -9.54 12.32
CA LYS A 65 -7.23 -8.26 12.21
C LYS A 65 -8.74 -8.45 12.22
N LEU A 66 -9.24 -9.40 11.45
CA LEU A 66 -10.67 -9.69 11.27
C LEU A 66 -11.29 -10.39 12.49
N THR A 67 -10.51 -11.20 13.22
CA THR A 67 -11.05 -12.01 14.34
C THR A 67 -10.80 -11.42 15.71
N THR A 68 -9.69 -10.71 15.88
CA THR A 68 -9.16 -10.35 17.21
C THR A 68 -8.88 -8.85 17.33
N ASP A 69 -8.32 -8.22 16.28
CA ASP A 69 -7.89 -6.82 16.36
C ASP A 69 -8.97 -5.81 15.92
N GLY A 70 -10.23 -6.25 15.83
CA GLY A 70 -11.39 -5.35 15.76
C GLY A 70 -11.66 -4.69 14.41
N VAL A 71 -11.06 -5.16 13.31
CA VAL A 71 -11.52 -4.81 11.95
C VAL A 71 -12.88 -5.47 11.72
N ASP A 72 -13.86 -4.71 11.23
CA ASP A 72 -15.18 -5.27 10.94
C ASP A 72 -15.13 -6.03 9.59
N PRO A 73 -15.31 -7.37 9.57
CA PRO A 73 -15.25 -8.17 8.34
C PRO A 73 -16.41 -7.89 7.37
N ARG A 74 -17.42 -7.13 7.79
CA ARG A 74 -18.62 -6.79 7.02
C ARG A 74 -18.86 -5.29 6.89
N ALA A 75 -17.92 -4.45 7.35
CA ALA A 75 -18.02 -3.01 7.19
C ALA A 75 -18.08 -2.62 5.71
N VAL A 76 -18.94 -1.65 5.43
CA VAL A 76 -19.18 -1.14 4.07
C VAL A 76 -18.69 0.32 4.02
N PRO A 77 -17.57 0.60 3.33
CA PRO A 77 -17.12 1.96 3.08
C PRO A 77 -18.16 2.77 2.31
N VAL A 78 -18.20 4.08 2.55
CA VAL A 78 -19.16 4.99 1.91
C VAL A 78 -18.49 6.26 1.41
N VAL A 79 -19.02 6.82 0.33
CA VAL A 79 -18.66 8.18 -0.10
C VAL A 79 -19.34 9.16 0.86
N GLU A 80 -18.56 9.71 1.79
CA GLU A 80 -19.03 10.68 2.77
C GLU A 80 -19.27 12.06 2.13
N ARG A 81 -18.41 12.46 1.19
CA ARG A 81 -18.50 13.76 0.52
C ARG A 81 -18.05 13.66 -0.93
N ARG A 82 -18.79 14.33 -1.83
CA ARG A 82 -18.41 14.51 -3.24
C ARG A 82 -18.62 15.96 -3.65
N ALA A 83 -17.54 16.62 -4.08
CA ALA A 83 -17.55 17.98 -4.61
C ALA A 83 -16.93 17.95 -6.02
N GLY A 84 -17.74 17.61 -7.01
CA GLY A 84 -17.25 17.31 -8.36
C GLY A 84 -16.27 16.14 -8.34
N ALA A 85 -15.02 16.41 -8.72
CA ALA A 85 -13.95 15.43 -8.80
C ALA A 85 -13.11 15.27 -7.52
N ALA A 86 -13.48 15.97 -6.43
CA ALA A 86 -12.90 15.80 -5.11
C ALA A 86 -13.84 14.96 -4.23
N ILE A 87 -13.36 13.81 -3.77
CA ILE A 87 -14.15 12.79 -3.07
C ILE A 87 -13.51 12.50 -1.70
N VAL A 88 -14.34 12.29 -0.69
CA VAL A 88 -13.93 11.79 0.63
C VAL A 88 -14.72 10.52 0.94
N ILE A 89 -14.01 9.48 1.37
CA ILE A 89 -14.56 8.16 1.71
C ILE A 89 -14.30 7.86 3.19
N ASP A 90 -15.35 7.49 3.90
CA ASP A 90 -15.25 6.84 5.21
C ASP A 90 -15.06 5.34 4.98
N GLY A 91 -13.91 4.81 5.40
CA GLY A 91 -13.56 3.40 5.30
C GLY A 91 -14.35 2.51 6.27
N ALA A 92 -15.10 3.08 7.20
CA ALA A 92 -15.97 2.38 8.15
C ALA A 92 -15.26 1.29 8.97
N ASN A 93 -13.94 1.40 9.17
CA ASN A 93 -13.09 0.38 9.78
C ASN A 93 -13.12 -0.99 9.04
N ALA A 94 -13.39 -0.98 7.73
CA ALA A 94 -13.25 -2.15 6.87
C ALA A 94 -11.77 -2.46 6.61
N MET A 95 -11.50 -3.63 6.02
CA MET A 95 -10.20 -3.90 5.40
C MET A 95 -9.94 -2.86 4.30
N GLY A 96 -8.70 -2.36 4.23
CA GLY A 96 -8.35 -1.24 3.35
C GLY A 96 -8.58 -1.53 1.87
N GLN A 97 -8.49 -2.80 1.47
CA GLN A 97 -8.78 -3.25 0.11
C GLN A 97 -10.21 -2.89 -0.31
N ILE A 98 -11.18 -2.98 0.61
CA ILE A 98 -12.59 -2.71 0.32
C ILE A 98 -12.82 -1.21 0.12
N ALA A 99 -12.17 -0.39 0.95
CA ALA A 99 -12.22 1.07 0.82
C ALA A 99 -11.50 1.54 -0.46
N MET A 100 -10.34 0.96 -0.78
CA MET A 100 -9.60 1.26 -2.00
C MET A 100 -10.33 0.85 -3.27
N ASP A 101 -11.05 -0.27 -3.29
CA ASP A 101 -11.87 -0.65 -4.45
C ASP A 101 -13.01 0.34 -4.69
N LEU A 102 -13.74 0.74 -3.64
CA LEU A 102 -14.74 1.81 -3.75
C LEU A 102 -14.09 3.10 -4.27
N ALA A 103 -12.94 3.49 -3.74
CA ALA A 103 -12.24 4.70 -4.13
C ALA A 103 -11.82 4.67 -5.61
N MET A 104 -11.15 3.61 -6.05
CA MET A 104 -10.71 3.46 -7.44
C MET A 104 -11.88 3.49 -8.41
N ARG A 105 -12.98 2.76 -8.13
CA ARG A 105 -14.19 2.82 -8.96
C ARG A 105 -14.75 4.24 -9.04
N THR A 106 -14.83 4.93 -7.90
CA THR A 106 -15.40 6.29 -7.83
C THR A 106 -14.52 7.31 -8.57
N VAL A 107 -13.20 7.24 -8.45
CA VAL A 107 -12.30 8.19 -9.15
C VAL A 107 -12.19 7.89 -10.64
N ILE A 108 -12.25 6.63 -11.07
CA ILE A 108 -12.29 6.28 -12.50
C ILE A 108 -13.56 6.84 -13.14
N GLU A 109 -14.72 6.66 -12.51
CA GLU A 109 -15.98 7.25 -12.96
C GLU A 109 -15.89 8.78 -13.04
N ALA A 110 -15.51 9.44 -11.95
CA ALA A 110 -15.44 10.90 -11.87
C ALA A 110 -14.39 11.50 -12.83
N ALA A 111 -13.26 10.83 -13.05
CA ALA A 111 -12.26 11.25 -14.04
C ALA A 111 -12.76 11.08 -15.47
N GLY A 112 -13.65 10.11 -15.71
CA GLY A 112 -14.37 9.96 -16.98
C GLY A 112 -15.13 11.24 -17.37
N GLU A 113 -15.76 11.88 -16.39
CA GLU A 113 -16.57 13.10 -16.51
C GLU A 113 -15.74 14.39 -16.46
N HIS A 114 -14.77 14.46 -15.55
CA HIS A 114 -14.04 15.69 -15.23
C HIS A 114 -12.60 15.74 -15.74
N GLY A 115 -12.11 14.67 -16.37
CA GLY A 115 -10.74 14.51 -16.84
C GLY A 115 -9.76 14.05 -15.76
N ILE A 116 -9.89 14.56 -14.53
CA ILE A 116 -9.10 14.15 -13.35
C ILE A 116 -10.03 14.02 -12.15
N ALA A 117 -9.82 13.02 -11.30
CA ALA A 117 -10.47 12.93 -9.99
C ALA A 117 -9.54 12.37 -8.91
N MET A 118 -9.84 12.70 -7.66
CA MET A 118 -9.13 12.22 -6.47
C MET A 118 -10.13 11.87 -5.36
N ALA A 119 -9.87 10.77 -4.67
CA ALA A 119 -10.51 10.37 -3.44
C ALA A 119 -9.49 10.33 -2.30
N ALA A 120 -9.83 10.93 -1.17
CA ALA A 120 -9.17 10.71 0.12
C ALA A 120 -10.00 9.73 0.95
N ILE A 121 -9.34 8.83 1.65
CA ILE A 121 -9.98 7.75 2.41
C ILE A 121 -9.48 7.83 3.85
N GLY A 122 -10.41 7.83 4.81
CA GLY A 122 -10.11 7.79 6.25
C GLY A 122 -10.74 6.58 6.93
N ARG A 123 -10.46 6.42 8.22
CA ARG A 123 -11.01 5.34 9.07
C ARG A 123 -10.88 3.94 8.43
N SER A 124 -9.73 3.71 7.81
CA SER A 124 -9.44 2.51 7.02
C SER A 124 -8.35 1.67 7.69
N ASN A 125 -7.94 0.60 7.02
CA ASN A 125 -6.89 -0.32 7.44
C ASN A 125 -5.87 -0.53 6.31
N HIS A 126 -4.80 -1.27 6.60
CA HIS A 126 -3.80 -1.67 5.61
C HIS A 126 -4.42 -2.28 4.34
N CYS A 127 -4.04 -1.78 3.16
CA CYS A 127 -4.67 -2.08 1.87
C CYS A 127 -3.79 -2.84 0.86
N GLY A 128 -2.65 -3.40 1.28
CA GLY A 128 -1.82 -4.26 0.43
C GLY A 128 -0.80 -3.48 -0.41
N ALA A 129 -0.41 -4.02 -1.57
CA ALA A 129 0.49 -3.35 -2.51
C ALA A 129 -0.24 -2.23 -3.27
N MET A 130 0.42 -1.08 -3.48
CA MET A 130 -0.25 0.10 -4.06
C MET A 130 -0.38 0.00 -5.58
N ASP A 131 0.49 -0.76 -6.23
CA ASP A 131 0.38 -1.04 -7.67
C ASP A 131 -0.96 -1.66 -8.06
N TYR A 132 -1.50 -2.59 -7.26
CA TYR A 132 -2.78 -3.23 -7.50
C TYR A 132 -3.88 -2.20 -7.73
N TRP A 133 -3.91 -1.15 -6.90
CA TRP A 133 -4.89 -0.08 -6.98
C TRP A 133 -4.63 0.88 -8.13
N ALA A 134 -3.39 1.35 -8.29
CA ALA A 134 -3.04 2.25 -9.38
C ALA A 134 -3.33 1.60 -10.75
N MET A 135 -3.07 0.30 -10.90
CA MET A 135 -3.30 -0.45 -12.14
C MET A 135 -4.78 -0.60 -12.50
N ARG A 136 -5.72 -0.39 -11.55
CA ARG A 136 -7.18 -0.44 -11.83
C ARG A 136 -7.61 0.59 -12.87
N ALA A 137 -6.86 1.66 -13.06
CA ALA A 137 -7.15 2.71 -14.04
C ALA A 137 -6.74 2.34 -15.48
N LEU A 138 -5.80 1.39 -15.65
CA LEU A 138 -5.21 1.06 -16.95
C LEU A 138 -6.25 0.63 -18.01
N PRO A 139 -7.25 -0.23 -17.70
CA PRO A 139 -8.25 -0.64 -18.68
C PRO A 139 -9.17 0.48 -19.18
N HIS A 140 -9.11 1.66 -18.55
CA HIS A 140 -9.99 2.79 -18.82
C HIS A 140 -9.31 3.95 -19.57
N ASP A 141 -8.12 3.71 -20.15
CA ASP A 141 -7.28 4.75 -20.76
C ASP A 141 -6.99 5.88 -19.76
N MET A 142 -6.68 5.50 -18.53
CA MET A 142 -6.39 6.41 -17.43
C MET A 142 -5.04 6.09 -16.78
N ILE A 143 -4.34 7.13 -16.35
CA ILE A 143 -3.23 7.00 -15.40
C ILE A 143 -3.84 6.85 -14.00
N GLY A 144 -3.42 5.83 -13.26
CA GLY A 144 -3.80 5.65 -11.86
C GLY A 144 -2.68 6.08 -10.92
N ILE A 145 -3.03 6.74 -9.83
CA ILE A 145 -2.11 7.11 -8.76
C ILE A 145 -2.75 6.69 -7.43
N ALA A 146 -1.99 6.01 -6.58
CA ALA A 146 -2.46 5.59 -5.26
C ALA A 146 -1.35 5.75 -4.22
N GLY A 147 -1.73 6.03 -2.99
CA GLY A 147 -0.81 6.07 -1.87
C GLY A 147 -1.51 5.86 -0.54
N THR A 148 -0.72 5.59 0.49
CA THR A 148 -1.21 5.39 1.86
C THR A 148 -0.18 5.89 2.87
N ASN A 149 -0.62 6.23 4.07
CA ASN A 149 0.28 6.35 5.20
C ASN A 149 0.62 4.96 5.79
N ALA A 150 1.65 4.91 6.61
CA ALA A 150 2.00 3.73 7.38
C ALA A 150 2.41 4.14 8.79
N LEU A 151 2.47 3.16 9.69
CA LEU A 151 3.03 3.35 11.03
C LEU A 151 4.44 3.96 10.94
N PRO A 152 4.78 4.89 11.86
CA PRO A 152 6.02 5.64 11.78
C PRO A 152 7.24 4.75 12.05
N THR A 153 8.14 4.67 11.07
CA THR A 153 9.41 3.92 11.17
C THR A 153 10.63 4.75 10.80
N MET A 154 10.42 5.97 10.31
CA MET A 154 11.46 6.90 9.90
C MET A 154 11.31 8.23 10.65
N ALA A 155 12.40 8.98 10.75
CA ALA A 155 12.39 10.35 11.23
C ALA A 155 12.37 11.34 10.05
N PRO A 156 11.80 12.55 10.23
CA PRO A 156 12.04 13.65 9.31
C PRO A 156 13.54 13.88 9.12
N TRP A 157 13.95 14.45 7.98
CA TRP A 157 15.38 14.67 7.72
C TRP A 157 16.05 15.51 8.83
N GLY A 158 17.06 14.96 9.48
CA GLY A 158 17.75 15.58 10.62
C GLY A 158 17.07 15.40 11.97
N GLY A 159 15.95 14.67 12.05
CA GLY A 159 15.29 14.28 13.29
C GLY A 159 15.80 12.95 13.85
N ALA A 160 15.41 12.65 15.09
CA ALA A 160 15.78 11.42 15.81
C ALA A 160 14.58 10.56 16.25
N GLU A 161 13.36 11.06 16.05
CA GLU A 161 12.13 10.39 16.52
C GLU A 161 11.30 9.84 15.35
N LYS A 162 10.69 8.68 15.55
CA LYS A 162 9.77 8.05 14.59
C LYS A 162 8.53 8.93 14.41
N LEU A 163 8.37 9.50 13.22
CA LEU A 163 7.19 10.31 12.88
C LEU A 163 6.64 10.01 11.48
N VAL A 164 7.48 9.52 10.57
CA VAL A 164 7.12 9.33 9.16
C VAL A 164 7.06 7.84 8.86
N GLY A 165 5.92 7.38 8.36
CA GLY A 165 5.80 6.05 7.79
C GLY A 165 6.54 5.95 6.45
N MET A 166 6.79 4.73 5.97
CA MET A 166 7.38 4.53 4.64
C MET A 166 6.52 5.08 3.49
N ASN A 167 5.23 5.28 3.75
CA ASN A 167 4.24 5.98 2.94
C ASN A 167 4.43 5.78 1.43
N PRO A 168 4.01 4.63 0.87
CA PRO A 168 4.28 4.29 -0.51
C PRO A 168 3.45 5.09 -1.51
N LEU A 169 4.02 5.31 -2.69
CA LEU A 169 3.37 5.90 -3.85
C LEU A 169 3.43 4.92 -5.03
N ALA A 170 2.27 4.66 -5.63
CA ALA A 170 2.17 3.95 -6.90
C ALA A 170 1.61 4.84 -8.01
N ILE A 171 2.15 4.66 -9.21
CA ILE A 171 1.71 5.33 -10.44
C ILE A 171 1.71 4.29 -11.56
N ALA A 172 0.59 4.14 -12.26
CA ALA A 172 0.46 3.23 -13.39
C ALA A 172 0.05 4.01 -14.65
N VAL A 173 0.83 3.85 -15.73
CA VAL A 173 0.63 4.54 -17.00
C VAL A 173 0.37 3.52 -18.11
N PRO A 174 -0.76 3.62 -18.85
CA PRO A 174 -1.09 2.65 -19.89
C PRO A 174 -0.20 2.79 -21.12
N ALA A 175 0.16 1.65 -21.70
CA ALA A 175 0.85 1.51 -22.99
C ALA A 175 -0.11 0.85 -24.01
N ALA A 176 0.28 0.79 -25.29
CA ALA A 176 -0.58 0.20 -26.32
C ALA A 176 -0.24 -1.27 -26.52
N GLU A 177 0.97 -1.55 -26.96
CA GLU A 177 1.44 -2.91 -27.23
C GLU A 177 2.40 -3.42 -26.14
N GLU A 178 3.17 -2.51 -25.53
CA GLU A 178 4.12 -2.85 -24.47
C GLU A 178 3.43 -2.95 -23.09
N PRO A 179 4.10 -3.57 -22.09
CA PRO A 179 3.63 -3.51 -20.71
C PRO A 179 3.48 -2.07 -20.22
N ALA A 180 2.45 -1.82 -19.42
CA ALA A 180 2.28 -0.56 -18.72
C ALA A 180 3.50 -0.24 -17.84
N ILE A 181 3.88 1.04 -17.79
CA ILE A 181 4.92 1.52 -16.86
C ILE A 181 4.26 1.68 -15.49
N VAL A 182 4.75 0.94 -14.51
CA VAL A 182 4.21 0.94 -13.14
C VAL A 182 5.34 1.19 -12.14
N LEU A 183 5.21 2.29 -11.39
CA LEU A 183 5.97 2.56 -10.18
C LEU A 183 5.15 2.10 -8.98
N ASP A 184 5.79 1.40 -8.04
CA ASP A 184 5.28 1.20 -6.67
C ASP A 184 6.48 1.19 -5.72
N ALA A 185 6.57 2.23 -4.89
CA ALA A 185 7.74 2.45 -4.06
C ALA A 185 7.35 3.03 -2.69
N ALA A 186 7.83 2.35 -1.66
CA ALA A 186 8.03 2.93 -0.32
C ALA A 186 9.31 3.76 -0.30
N PHE A 187 9.36 4.80 0.54
CA PHE A 187 10.49 5.73 0.59
C PHE A 187 11.49 5.46 1.72
N GLY A 188 11.46 4.25 2.28
CA GLY A 188 12.53 3.71 3.13
C GLY A 188 13.55 2.89 2.32
N MET A 189 14.79 2.80 2.80
CA MET A 189 15.85 1.95 2.22
C MET A 189 15.50 0.46 2.27
N THR A 190 14.64 0.08 3.22
CA THR A 190 14.12 -1.27 3.40
C THR A 190 12.74 -1.21 4.06
N ALA A 191 12.13 -2.37 4.30
CA ALA A 191 10.89 -2.48 5.05
C ALA A 191 11.12 -3.05 6.45
N HIS A 192 10.35 -2.59 7.44
CA HIS A 192 10.40 -3.11 8.82
C HIS A 192 10.19 -4.63 8.88
N GLY A 193 9.27 -5.16 8.06
CA GLY A 193 9.05 -6.61 7.96
C GLY A 193 10.27 -7.36 7.45
N LYS A 194 11.11 -6.74 6.59
CA LYS A 194 12.35 -7.35 6.11
C LYS A 194 13.38 -7.42 7.22
N ILE A 195 13.57 -6.34 7.99
CA ILE A 195 14.48 -6.33 9.16
C ILE A 195 14.08 -7.44 10.15
N ARG A 196 12.78 -7.62 10.44
CA ARG A 196 12.29 -8.72 11.28
C ARG A 196 12.70 -10.10 10.79
N VAL A 197 12.67 -10.35 9.48
CA VAL A 197 13.10 -11.64 8.91
C VAL A 197 14.59 -11.87 9.13
N TYR A 198 15.43 -10.85 8.95
CA TYR A 198 16.86 -10.95 9.25
C TYR A 198 17.12 -11.23 10.74
N ALA A 199 16.42 -10.52 11.63
CA ALA A 199 16.50 -10.76 13.07
C ALA A 199 16.08 -12.19 13.46
N GLN A 200 14.98 -12.70 12.89
CA GLN A 200 14.54 -14.09 13.11
C GLN A 200 15.53 -15.14 12.61
N LYS A 201 16.28 -14.82 11.54
CA LYS A 201 17.31 -15.71 10.99
C LYS A 201 18.67 -15.54 11.66
N GLY A 202 18.83 -14.54 12.54
CA GLY A 202 20.13 -14.22 13.15
C GLY A 202 21.15 -13.68 12.16
N GLU A 203 20.70 -13.10 11.05
CA GLU A 203 21.54 -12.58 9.97
C GLU A 203 21.67 -11.05 10.04
N PRO A 204 22.83 -10.47 9.69
CA PRO A 204 23.01 -9.02 9.68
C PRO A 204 22.24 -8.36 8.51
N ILE A 205 21.69 -7.17 8.75
CA ILE A 205 21.11 -6.36 7.66
C ILE A 205 22.22 -5.65 6.86
N PRO A 206 21.99 -5.37 5.56
CA PRO A 206 22.91 -4.56 4.78
C PRO A 206 23.16 -3.16 5.38
N GLU A 207 24.36 -2.65 5.17
CA GLU A 207 24.73 -1.29 5.56
C GLU A 207 23.80 -0.24 4.92
N GLY A 208 23.49 0.82 5.68
CA GLY A 208 22.66 1.93 5.19
C GLY A 208 21.16 1.66 5.20
N TRP A 209 20.69 0.57 5.80
CA TRP A 209 19.25 0.30 5.96
C TRP A 209 18.63 1.01 7.16
N ALA A 210 19.32 1.02 8.29
CA ALA A 210 18.75 1.48 9.55
C ALA A 210 19.81 1.99 10.53
N THR A 211 19.33 2.64 11.60
CA THR A 211 20.10 2.98 12.79
C THR A 211 19.68 2.11 13.97
N ASP A 212 20.47 2.11 15.04
CA ASP A 212 20.05 1.67 16.37
C ASP A 212 19.16 2.73 17.05
N ALA A 213 18.74 2.44 18.30
CA ALA A 213 17.94 3.34 19.13
C ALA A 213 18.66 4.65 19.53
N GLN A 214 19.99 4.70 19.38
CA GLN A 214 20.81 5.90 19.63
C GLN A 214 21.07 6.70 18.35
N GLY A 215 20.58 6.24 17.20
CA GLY A 215 20.76 6.90 15.90
C GLY A 215 22.08 6.55 15.20
N ASN A 216 22.85 5.58 15.70
CA ASN A 216 24.07 5.14 15.01
C ASN A 216 23.71 4.17 13.88
N PRO A 217 24.31 4.25 12.69
CA PRO A 217 24.14 3.25 11.64
C PRO A 217 24.46 1.84 12.16
N THR A 218 23.60 0.86 11.86
CA THR A 218 23.77 -0.51 12.34
C THR A 218 23.50 -1.55 11.26
N THR A 219 24.19 -2.69 11.37
CA THR A 219 23.92 -3.92 10.62
C THR A 219 23.33 -5.01 11.52
N ASP A 220 23.18 -4.75 12.83
CA ASP A 220 22.49 -5.65 13.75
C ASP A 220 20.97 -5.52 13.54
N ALA A 221 20.36 -6.61 13.09
CA ALA A 221 18.93 -6.64 12.77
C ALA A 221 18.04 -6.44 13.99
N VAL A 222 18.46 -6.87 15.20
CA VAL A 222 17.69 -6.68 16.43
C VAL A 222 17.76 -5.22 16.87
N ALA A 223 18.97 -4.65 16.90
CA ALA A 223 19.15 -3.23 17.24
C ALA A 223 18.40 -2.30 16.27
N ALA A 224 18.33 -2.68 14.98
CA ALA A 224 17.62 -1.93 13.95
C ALA A 224 16.09 -1.88 14.13
N LEU A 225 15.48 -2.86 14.84
CA LEU A 225 14.03 -2.84 15.11
C LEU A 225 13.66 -1.72 16.07
N ASP A 226 14.55 -1.39 17.00
CA ASP A 226 14.34 -0.32 17.98
C ASP A 226 14.72 1.06 17.42
N GLY A 227 15.57 1.12 16.39
CA GLY A 227 16.01 2.35 15.74
C GLY A 227 15.14 2.83 14.57
N LEU A 228 15.76 3.57 13.64
CA LEU A 228 15.10 4.22 12.50
C LEU A 228 15.46 3.54 11.19
N ILE A 229 14.47 3.36 10.31
CA ILE A 229 14.75 3.03 8.90
C ILE A 229 15.25 4.28 8.20
N LEU A 230 16.36 4.17 7.45
CA LEU A 230 16.89 5.29 6.69
C LEU A 230 16.06 5.53 5.42
N PRO A 231 15.82 6.78 5.02
CA PRO A 231 15.03 7.09 3.83
C PRO A 231 15.80 6.85 2.54
N ALA A 232 15.11 6.29 1.54
CA ALA A 232 15.67 6.10 0.21
C ALA A 232 16.05 7.45 -0.42
N GLY A 233 17.30 7.62 -0.84
CA GLY A 233 17.76 8.90 -1.39
C GLY A 233 17.79 10.06 -0.38
N GLY A 234 17.83 9.77 0.92
CA GLY A 234 18.02 10.78 1.97
C GLY A 234 16.86 11.77 2.07
N HIS A 235 17.18 13.07 2.14
CA HIS A 235 16.20 14.16 2.26
C HIS A 235 15.13 14.16 1.16
N LYS A 236 15.41 13.58 -0.02
CA LYS A 236 14.44 13.51 -1.13
C LYS A 236 13.35 12.47 -0.85
N GLY A 237 13.73 11.24 -0.48
CA GLY A 237 12.75 10.18 -0.20
C GLY A 237 11.90 10.51 1.01
N ILE A 238 12.50 10.99 2.09
CA ILE A 238 11.71 11.40 3.27
C ILE A 238 10.78 12.58 2.94
N GLY A 239 11.21 13.52 2.10
CA GLY A 239 10.35 14.61 1.62
C GLY A 239 9.14 14.09 0.85
N ILE A 240 9.33 13.12 -0.06
CA ILE A 240 8.22 12.49 -0.79
C ILE A 240 7.32 11.70 0.17
N GLY A 241 7.89 10.90 1.07
CA GLY A 241 7.14 10.12 2.06
C GLY A 241 6.26 10.99 2.98
N ILE A 242 6.75 12.16 3.39
CA ILE A 242 5.94 13.15 4.13
C ILE A 242 4.75 13.62 3.27
N MET A 243 4.97 14.00 2.02
CA MET A 243 3.89 14.48 1.14
C MET A 243 2.85 13.40 0.87
N VAL A 244 3.27 12.16 0.64
CA VAL A 244 2.36 11.01 0.45
C VAL A 244 1.54 10.78 1.72
N GLY A 245 2.17 10.82 2.89
CA GLY A 245 1.45 10.68 4.16
C GLY A 245 0.43 11.80 4.37
N LEU A 246 0.80 13.05 4.10
CA LEU A 246 -0.12 14.19 4.19
C LEU A 246 -1.30 14.06 3.23
N LEU A 247 -1.06 13.66 1.97
CA LEU A 247 -2.15 13.42 1.01
C LEU A 247 -3.06 12.27 1.43
N SER A 248 -2.51 11.29 2.13
CA SER A 248 -3.26 10.12 2.62
C SER A 248 -4.11 10.43 3.85
N THR A 249 -3.73 11.42 4.68
CA THR A 249 -4.40 11.65 5.97
C THR A 249 -5.09 13.00 6.09
N LEU A 250 -4.56 14.07 5.52
CA LEU A 250 -5.03 15.45 5.78
C LEU A 250 -6.45 15.73 5.28
N LEU A 251 -6.89 14.96 4.28
CA LEU A 251 -8.11 15.21 3.52
C LEU A 251 -9.29 14.32 3.96
N ALA A 252 -9.09 13.43 4.93
CA ALA A 252 -10.08 12.53 5.49
C ALA A 252 -9.86 12.34 7.00
N ASP A 253 -10.75 11.63 7.70
CA ASP A 253 -10.55 11.28 9.11
C ASP A 253 -9.53 10.13 9.24
N ALA A 254 -8.24 10.47 9.28
CA ALA A 254 -7.14 9.52 9.40
C ALA A 254 -6.01 10.07 10.27
N GLY A 255 -5.31 9.19 10.98
CA GLY A 255 -4.21 9.58 11.87
C GLY A 255 -2.89 9.69 11.11
N TYR A 256 -2.07 10.70 11.43
CA TYR A 256 -0.70 10.82 10.91
C TYR A 256 0.35 10.56 12.00
N GLY A 257 1.42 9.86 11.64
CA GLY A 257 2.55 9.60 12.54
C GLY A 257 2.11 8.81 13.77
N LEU A 258 2.29 9.37 14.97
CA LEU A 258 1.94 8.71 16.23
C LEU A 258 0.43 8.54 16.42
N GLU A 259 -0.40 9.32 15.72
CA GLU A 259 -1.87 9.19 15.76
C GLU A 259 -2.37 7.90 15.10
N SER A 260 -1.56 7.30 14.21
CA SER A 260 -1.82 6.02 13.56
C SER A 260 -1.68 4.83 14.53
N GLY A 261 -1.22 5.08 15.77
CA GLY A 261 -0.98 4.07 16.80
C GLY A 261 0.43 3.48 16.72
N ASN A 262 0.63 2.35 17.40
CA ASN A 262 1.88 1.60 17.43
C ASN A 262 1.59 0.08 17.47
N MET A 263 2.65 -0.74 17.41
CA MET A 263 2.53 -2.20 17.45
C MET A 263 2.52 -2.79 18.87
N GLU A 264 2.59 -1.95 19.91
CA GLU A 264 2.76 -2.35 21.31
C GLU A 264 1.43 -2.31 22.09
N GLU A 265 0.62 -1.28 21.86
CA GLU A 265 -0.59 -1.00 22.62
C GLU A 265 -1.84 -1.67 22.03
N GLY A 266 -1.81 -2.98 21.82
CA GLY A 266 -3.01 -3.75 21.44
C GLY A 266 -3.68 -3.28 20.14
N ALA A 267 -4.94 -3.69 19.97
CA ALA A 267 -5.70 -3.42 18.75
C ALA A 267 -6.50 -2.12 18.84
N TYR A 268 -6.40 -1.29 17.81
CA TYR A 268 -7.19 -0.06 17.66
C TYR A 268 -8.08 -0.14 16.43
N VAL A 269 -9.20 0.60 16.48
CA VAL A 269 -10.00 0.89 15.29
C VAL A 269 -9.09 1.53 14.23
N GLY A 270 -9.19 1.06 12.99
CA GLY A 270 -8.36 1.49 11.88
C GLY A 270 -8.41 3.01 11.68
N ARG A 271 -7.22 3.64 11.66
CA ARG A 271 -7.01 5.07 11.40
C ARG A 271 -6.09 5.29 10.21
N ASP A 272 -5.87 4.25 9.41
CA ASP A 272 -5.06 4.35 8.21
C ASP A 272 -5.80 5.25 7.21
N GLY A 273 -5.01 6.04 6.50
CA GLY A 273 -5.43 6.93 5.44
C GLY A 273 -4.89 6.45 4.10
N GLN A 274 -5.66 6.69 3.04
CA GLN A 274 -5.24 6.44 1.67
C GLN A 274 -5.69 7.58 0.76
N PHE A 275 -5.08 7.66 -0.41
CA PHE A 275 -5.66 8.39 -1.51
C PHE A 275 -5.58 7.60 -2.81
N ALA A 276 -6.52 7.87 -3.69
CA ALA A 276 -6.64 7.32 -5.03
C ALA A 276 -6.90 8.45 -6.03
N MET A 277 -6.29 8.39 -7.21
CA MET A 277 -6.53 9.34 -8.29
C MET A 277 -6.57 8.63 -9.64
N ALA A 278 -7.35 9.19 -10.55
CA ALA A 278 -7.37 8.80 -11.95
C ALA A 278 -7.25 10.05 -12.84
N ILE A 279 -6.48 9.92 -13.93
CA ILE A 279 -6.27 10.96 -14.93
C ILE A 279 -6.61 10.38 -16.31
N LYS A 280 -7.70 10.85 -16.91
CA LYS A 280 -8.13 10.48 -18.26
C LYS A 280 -7.18 11.05 -19.30
N ILE A 281 -6.40 10.18 -19.93
CA ILE A 281 -5.36 10.63 -20.87
C ILE A 281 -5.99 11.29 -22.12
N ASP A 282 -7.17 10.81 -22.52
CA ASP A 282 -7.98 11.35 -23.61
C ASP A 282 -8.47 12.79 -23.38
N ALA A 283 -8.48 13.26 -22.14
CA ALA A 283 -8.80 14.66 -21.84
C ALA A 283 -7.69 15.62 -22.30
N PHE A 284 -6.47 15.11 -22.53
CA PHE A 284 -5.30 15.91 -22.91
C PHE A 284 -4.90 15.72 -24.38
N ARG A 285 -4.98 14.49 -24.89
CA ARG A 285 -4.64 14.11 -26.27
C ARG A 285 -5.18 12.71 -26.56
N PRO A 286 -5.37 12.31 -27.82
CA PRO A 286 -5.88 10.98 -28.15
C PRO A 286 -5.06 9.87 -27.47
N ALA A 287 -5.75 8.92 -26.82
CA ALA A 287 -5.19 7.87 -26.00
C ALA A 287 -4.24 6.98 -26.78
N ALA A 288 -4.59 6.66 -28.02
CA ALA A 288 -3.70 5.94 -28.93
C ALA A 288 -2.33 6.62 -29.07
N GLY A 289 -2.30 7.95 -29.18
CA GLY A 289 -1.06 8.71 -29.28
C GLY A 289 -0.29 8.84 -27.96
N VAL A 290 -0.97 8.79 -26.81
CA VAL A 290 -0.33 8.71 -25.48
C VAL A 290 0.34 7.36 -25.33
N LYS A 291 -0.44 6.29 -25.52
CA LYS A 291 -0.01 4.90 -25.31
C LYS A 291 1.14 4.51 -26.24
N ALA A 292 1.07 4.88 -27.53
CA ALA A 292 2.19 4.68 -28.46
C ALA A 292 3.46 5.45 -28.07
N ARG A 293 3.35 6.56 -27.33
CA ARG A 293 4.52 7.27 -26.80
C ARG A 293 5.09 6.55 -25.57
N VAL A 294 4.25 5.91 -24.77
CA VAL A 294 4.70 5.09 -23.63
C VAL A 294 5.45 3.87 -24.15
N ASP A 295 4.99 3.24 -25.23
CA ASP A 295 5.69 2.12 -25.89
C ASP A 295 7.11 2.48 -26.36
N GLN A 296 7.39 3.76 -26.62
CA GLN A 296 8.74 4.23 -26.97
C GLN A 296 9.67 4.43 -25.77
N ILE A 297 9.12 4.40 -24.55
CA ILE A 297 9.83 4.63 -23.28
C ILE A 297 10.06 3.31 -22.53
N ALA A 298 9.11 2.38 -22.64
CA ALA A 298 9.15 1.05 -22.03
C ALA A 298 10.28 0.18 -22.62
#